data_AF-A0A0G1YIT1-F1
#
_entry.id   AF-A0A0G1YIT1-F1
#
_cell.length_a   1.000
_cell.length_b   1.000
_cell.length_c   1.000
_cell.angle_alpha   90.00
_cell.angle_beta   90.00
_cell.angle_gamma   90.00
#
_symmetry.space_group_name_H-M   'P 1'
#
loop_
_entity.id
_entity.type
_entity.pdbx_description
1 polymer ?
#
loop_
_entity_poly.entity_id
_entity_poly.type
_entity_poly.pdbx_seq_one_letter_code
_entity_poly.pdbx_strand_id
1 'polypeptide(L)'
;MVLYDELKINPVKQKKTAGGARTTREEELAKLAPLHPIINDILGYRELQKLLSTYIEKMPAQIGEDGRLHAEFLQTGTTTGRMGCQNPNLQNIPIKSEYGRRIRTAFSAPNGRVLAALDYSQIELRIAAGLSGDKKLVQIFKSGGDVHAAVAAQVFNVPPELVDHEMRRRAKVINFGILYGMGVNALRANLGASVTRDEAATYLSEYFKNFSGLARFIEHTKAEAARLGYTETLFGRRRYFAGFKSSIQGLRAQAERMAVNAPMQGTQSDIIKLAMVEADAVIEKRGWRERAELVLQIHDELVYELDEKIAEEAARAIRDVMESVAPRDLLSGVPILAEASMGKDWGTMKKLPR
;
A
#
# COMPACT_ATOMS: atom_id res chain seq x y z
N MET A 1 17.85 -29.38 -10.20
CA MET A 1 17.50 -27.94 -10.15
C MET A 1 18.78 -27.14 -10.04
N VAL A 2 19.18 -26.51 -11.15
CA VAL A 2 20.52 -25.91 -11.39
C VAL A 2 21.09 -25.14 -10.18
N LEU A 3 20.34 -24.19 -9.61
CA LEU A 3 20.83 -23.35 -8.50
C LEU A 3 21.28 -24.13 -7.25
N TYR A 4 20.56 -25.17 -6.89
CA TYR A 4 20.77 -25.88 -5.62
C TYR A 4 21.51 -27.20 -5.80
N ASP A 5 21.28 -27.90 -6.90
CA ASP A 5 21.86 -29.22 -7.13
C ASP A 5 23.21 -29.16 -7.84
N GLU A 6 23.36 -28.25 -8.80
CA GLU A 6 24.58 -28.13 -9.61
C GLU A 6 25.49 -27.04 -9.05
N LEU A 7 24.97 -25.82 -8.88
CA LEU A 7 25.74 -24.67 -8.37
C LEU A 7 25.89 -24.67 -6.84
N LYS A 8 25.21 -25.59 -6.13
CA LYS A 8 25.27 -25.76 -4.67
C LYS A 8 25.06 -24.46 -3.87
N ILE A 9 24.21 -23.55 -4.35
CA ILE A 9 23.90 -22.28 -3.67
C ILE A 9 22.94 -22.54 -2.52
N ASN A 10 23.47 -22.93 -1.36
CA ASN A 10 22.66 -23.40 -0.24
C ASN A 10 22.20 -22.25 0.68
N PRO A 11 20.89 -22.01 0.82
CA PRO A 11 20.38 -21.02 1.78
C PRO A 11 20.51 -21.53 3.22
N VAL A 12 20.73 -20.62 4.16
CA VAL A 12 20.76 -20.91 5.62
C VAL A 12 19.42 -21.51 6.10
N LYS A 13 18.30 -21.10 5.51
CA LYS A 13 16.98 -21.74 5.68
C LYS A 13 16.30 -21.89 4.33
N GLN A 14 16.20 -23.14 3.85
CA GLN A 14 15.53 -23.46 2.60
C GLN A 14 14.01 -23.54 2.80
N LYS A 15 13.28 -22.54 2.31
CA LYS A 15 11.82 -22.64 2.19
C LYS A 15 11.42 -23.54 1.02
N LYS A 16 10.30 -24.23 1.19
CA LYS A 16 9.67 -25.07 0.17
C LYS A 16 8.37 -24.45 -0.31
N THR A 17 8.00 -24.68 -1.56
CA THR A 17 6.67 -24.34 -2.08
C THR A 17 5.63 -25.31 -1.51
N ALA A 18 4.34 -25.05 -1.75
CA ALA A 18 3.26 -25.96 -1.33
C ALA A 18 3.45 -27.38 -1.90
N GLY A 19 4.05 -27.50 -3.09
CA GLY A 19 4.41 -28.79 -3.71
C GLY A 19 5.74 -29.37 -3.24
N GLY A 20 6.35 -28.86 -2.16
CA GLY A 20 7.59 -29.40 -1.57
C GLY A 20 8.88 -29.04 -2.31
N ALA A 21 8.81 -28.41 -3.48
CA ALA A 21 9.99 -27.96 -4.23
C ALA A 21 10.71 -26.80 -3.54
N ARG A 22 12.03 -26.72 -3.67
CA ARG A 22 12.82 -25.59 -3.16
C ARG A 22 12.41 -24.31 -3.89
N THR A 23 12.04 -23.28 -3.13
CA THR A 23 11.49 -22.04 -3.69
C THR A 23 12.52 -21.25 -4.49
N THR A 24 12.13 -20.75 -5.65
CA THR A 24 12.90 -19.73 -6.40
C THR A 24 12.16 -18.41 -6.43
N ARG A 25 11.26 -18.12 -5.47
CA ARG A 25 10.55 -16.83 -5.43
C ARG A 25 11.54 -15.67 -5.30
N GLU A 26 11.19 -14.53 -5.90
CA GLU A 26 12.01 -13.32 -5.96
C GLU A 26 12.59 -12.94 -4.59
N GLU A 27 11.75 -12.86 -3.55
CA GLU A 27 12.18 -12.54 -2.17
C GLU A 27 13.20 -13.52 -1.58
N GLU A 28 13.13 -14.79 -1.96
CA GLU A 28 14.05 -15.81 -1.46
C GLU A 28 15.33 -15.85 -2.29
N LEU A 29 15.26 -15.58 -3.60
CA LEU A 29 16.43 -15.40 -4.45
C LEU A 29 17.21 -14.15 -4.05
N ALA A 30 16.54 -13.03 -3.75
CA ALA A 30 17.20 -11.78 -3.35
C ALA A 30 18.12 -11.96 -2.12
N LYS A 31 17.77 -12.87 -1.19
CA LYS A 31 18.61 -13.20 -0.03
C LYS A 31 19.87 -13.98 -0.39
N LEU A 32 19.88 -14.63 -1.56
CA LEU A 32 20.99 -15.43 -2.09
C LEU A 32 21.85 -14.64 -3.07
N ALA A 33 21.45 -13.42 -3.43
CA ALA A 33 22.23 -12.54 -4.31
C ALA A 33 23.70 -12.39 -3.87
N PRO A 34 24.03 -12.29 -2.56
CA PRO A 34 25.43 -12.22 -2.13
C PRO A 34 26.21 -13.53 -2.32
N LEU A 35 25.52 -14.67 -2.51
CA LEU A 35 26.16 -15.99 -2.59
C LEU A 35 26.65 -16.33 -3.99
N HIS A 36 26.03 -15.76 -5.04
CA HIS A 36 26.42 -16.04 -6.43
C HIS A 36 25.90 -14.98 -7.41
N PRO A 37 26.72 -14.49 -8.37
CA PRO A 37 26.32 -13.44 -9.33
C PRO A 37 25.11 -13.81 -10.20
N ILE A 38 25.02 -15.08 -10.64
CA ILE A 38 23.88 -15.61 -11.43
C ILE A 38 22.50 -15.28 -10.84
N ILE A 39 22.41 -15.08 -9.51
CA ILE A 39 21.14 -14.77 -8.86
C ILE A 39 20.65 -13.38 -9.31
N ASN A 40 21.54 -12.40 -9.42
CA ASN A 40 21.19 -11.08 -9.94
C ASN A 40 20.80 -11.15 -11.42
N ASP A 41 21.50 -11.96 -12.21
CA ASP A 41 21.16 -12.16 -13.62
C ASP A 41 19.76 -12.78 -13.79
N ILE A 42 19.43 -13.78 -12.95
CA ILE A 42 18.09 -14.39 -12.94
C ILE A 42 17.01 -13.40 -12.52
N LEU A 43 17.28 -12.57 -11.50
CA LEU A 43 16.34 -11.54 -11.06
C LEU A 43 16.10 -10.52 -12.17
N GLY A 44 17.17 -10.03 -12.82
CA GLY A 44 17.07 -9.12 -13.96
C GLY A 44 16.35 -9.73 -15.16
N TYR A 45 16.68 -10.97 -15.52
CA TYR A 45 15.98 -11.70 -16.58
C TYR A 45 14.48 -11.82 -16.28
N ARG A 46 14.11 -12.21 -15.06
CA ARG A 46 12.69 -12.37 -14.69
C ARG A 46 11.93 -11.06 -14.67
N GLU A 47 12.57 -9.98 -14.25
CA GLU A 47 12.00 -8.65 -14.36
C GLU A 47 11.70 -8.34 -15.83
N LEU A 48 12.71 -8.37 -16.70
CA LEU A 48 12.57 -8.06 -18.13
C LEU A 48 11.56 -8.99 -18.82
N GLN A 49 11.61 -10.29 -18.55
CA GLN A 49 10.67 -11.26 -19.11
C GLN A 49 9.23 -10.96 -18.66
N LYS A 50 9.02 -10.58 -17.40
CA LYS A 50 7.69 -10.19 -16.91
C LYS A 50 7.22 -8.90 -17.59
N LEU A 51 8.09 -7.89 -17.70
CA LEU A 51 7.81 -6.65 -18.42
C LEU A 51 7.40 -6.92 -19.87
N LEU A 52 8.16 -7.74 -20.58
CA LEU A 52 7.92 -8.14 -21.97
C LEU A 52 6.61 -8.92 -22.10
N SER A 53 6.52 -10.09 -21.47
CA SER A 53 5.41 -11.04 -21.67
C SER A 53 4.07 -10.55 -21.12
N THR A 54 4.07 -9.82 -20.00
CA THR A 54 2.81 -9.40 -19.35
C THR A 54 2.30 -8.07 -19.91
N TYR A 55 3.20 -7.12 -20.17
CA TYR A 55 2.80 -5.74 -20.45
C TYR A 55 3.09 -5.34 -21.90
N ILE A 56 4.28 -5.62 -22.43
CA ILE A 56 4.66 -5.14 -23.78
C ILE A 56 3.99 -5.99 -24.88
N GLU A 57 3.95 -7.31 -24.75
CA GLU A 57 3.39 -8.19 -25.77
C GLU A 57 1.89 -8.44 -25.56
N LYS A 58 1.49 -8.78 -24.34
CA LYS A 58 0.12 -9.25 -24.06
C LYS A 58 -0.89 -8.12 -23.90
N MET A 59 -0.49 -6.96 -23.40
CA MET A 59 -1.44 -5.87 -23.12
C MET A 59 -1.95 -5.17 -24.39
N PRO A 60 -1.12 -4.87 -25.41
CA PRO A 60 -1.61 -4.30 -26.66
C PRO A 60 -2.64 -5.18 -27.37
N ALA A 61 -2.52 -6.51 -27.24
CA ALA A 61 -3.49 -7.45 -27.79
C ALA A 61 -4.87 -7.43 -27.09
N GLN A 62 -5.00 -6.71 -25.98
CA GLN A 62 -6.26 -6.53 -25.23
C GLN A 62 -6.90 -5.15 -25.45
N ILE A 63 -6.37 -4.35 -26.38
CA ILE A 63 -6.95 -3.07 -26.75
C ILE A 63 -8.30 -3.33 -27.46
N GLY A 64 -9.34 -2.64 -27.00
CA GLY A 64 -10.69 -2.69 -27.57
C GLY A 64 -10.79 -1.94 -28.90
N GLU A 65 -11.94 -2.06 -29.56
CA GLU A 65 -12.20 -1.42 -30.86
C GLU A 65 -12.12 0.11 -30.82
N ASP A 66 -12.35 0.71 -29.65
CA ASP A 66 -12.23 2.15 -29.39
C ASP A 66 -10.77 2.60 -29.18
N GLY A 67 -9.80 1.69 -29.30
CA GLY A 67 -8.39 1.98 -29.09
C GLY A 67 -7.99 2.10 -27.61
N ARG A 68 -8.84 1.65 -26.67
CA ARG A 68 -8.60 1.75 -25.23
C ARG A 68 -8.47 0.38 -24.55
N LEU A 69 -7.85 0.36 -23.38
CA LEU A 69 -7.83 -0.83 -22.51
C LEU A 69 -9.03 -0.76 -21.55
N HIS A 70 -9.81 -1.84 -21.51
CA HIS A 70 -10.99 -1.95 -20.64
C HIS A 70 -10.74 -3.00 -19.58
N ALA A 71 -10.55 -2.57 -18.33
CA ALA A 71 -10.33 -3.49 -17.21
C ALA A 71 -11.63 -3.75 -16.43
N GLU A 72 -11.76 -4.96 -15.89
CA GLU A 72 -12.87 -5.31 -15.00
C GLU A 72 -12.50 -5.01 -13.54
N PHE A 73 -13.26 -4.13 -12.89
CA PHE A 73 -13.15 -3.86 -11.46
C PHE A 73 -14.09 -4.75 -10.65
N LEU A 74 -13.51 -5.71 -9.92
CA LEU A 74 -14.25 -6.66 -9.11
C LEU A 74 -14.56 -6.05 -7.74
N GLN A 75 -15.82 -5.69 -7.52
CA GLN A 75 -16.26 -5.13 -6.24
C GLN A 75 -16.37 -6.20 -5.14
N THR A 76 -16.62 -7.45 -5.52
CA THR A 76 -16.64 -8.63 -4.64
C THR A 76 -15.48 -9.56 -5.00
N GLY A 77 -14.73 -10.05 -4.01
CA GLY A 77 -13.60 -10.96 -4.25
C GLY A 77 -12.39 -10.75 -3.34
N THR A 78 -12.25 -9.57 -2.73
CA THR A 78 -11.20 -9.34 -1.71
C THR A 78 -11.78 -9.42 -0.30
N THR A 79 -11.00 -9.96 0.63
CA THR A 79 -11.45 -10.13 2.02
C THR A 79 -11.46 -8.83 2.84
N THR A 80 -10.89 -7.75 2.34
CA THR A 80 -10.78 -6.46 3.04
C THR A 80 -11.62 -5.37 2.39
N GLY A 81 -12.38 -5.67 1.35
CA GLY A 81 -13.27 -4.71 0.70
C GLY A 81 -12.59 -3.85 -0.37
N ARG A 82 -11.29 -4.03 -0.64
CA ARG A 82 -10.62 -3.47 -1.84
C ARG A 82 -11.27 -4.00 -3.12
N MET A 83 -11.23 -3.22 -4.19
CA MET A 83 -11.60 -3.73 -5.51
C MET A 83 -10.46 -4.57 -6.08
N GLY A 84 -10.79 -5.68 -6.72
CA GLY A 84 -9.87 -6.41 -7.59
C GLY A 84 -9.87 -5.80 -8.99
N CYS A 85 -8.85 -6.09 -9.78
CA CYS A 85 -8.76 -5.68 -11.18
C CYS A 85 -8.26 -6.84 -12.03
N GLN A 86 -8.96 -7.14 -13.12
CA GLN A 86 -8.60 -8.21 -14.05
C GLN A 86 -8.95 -7.84 -15.50
N ASN A 87 -8.40 -8.62 -16.44
CA ASN A 87 -8.71 -8.55 -17.87
C ASN A 87 -8.64 -7.15 -18.52
N PRO A 88 -7.50 -6.41 -18.47
CA PRO A 88 -6.23 -6.71 -17.79
C PRO A 88 -6.17 -6.16 -16.36
N ASN A 89 -5.24 -6.67 -15.54
CA ASN A 89 -4.99 -6.13 -14.21
C ASN A 89 -4.16 -4.83 -14.28
N LEU A 90 -4.84 -3.68 -14.28
CA LEU A 90 -4.26 -2.34 -14.31
C LEU A 90 -3.86 -1.78 -12.93
N GLN A 91 -4.15 -2.50 -11.84
CA GLN A 91 -3.67 -2.10 -10.50
C GLN A 91 -2.19 -2.45 -10.29
N ASN A 92 -1.64 -3.36 -11.09
CA ASN A 92 -0.27 -3.88 -10.94
C ASN A 92 0.69 -3.33 -12.01
N ILE A 93 0.45 -2.12 -12.54
CA ILE A 93 1.36 -1.50 -13.50
C ILE A 93 2.66 -1.08 -12.78
N PRO A 94 3.85 -1.56 -13.25
CA PRO A 94 5.13 -1.33 -12.59
C PRO A 94 5.49 0.15 -12.41
N ILE A 95 6.18 0.49 -11.33
CA ILE A 95 6.64 1.88 -11.05
C ILE A 95 8.06 1.96 -10.46
N LYS A 96 8.58 0.85 -9.93
CA LYS A 96 9.80 0.87 -9.11
C LYS A 96 11.07 0.97 -9.95
N SER A 97 11.18 0.20 -11.02
CA SER A 97 12.35 0.21 -11.90
C SER A 97 12.22 1.23 -13.03
N GLU A 98 13.36 1.59 -13.63
CA GLU A 98 13.40 2.47 -14.80
C GLU A 98 12.54 1.93 -15.94
N TYR A 99 12.72 0.64 -16.30
CA TYR A 99 11.91 0.00 -17.33
C TYR A 99 10.43 -0.06 -16.94
N GLY A 100 10.11 -0.31 -15.68
CA GLY A 100 8.74 -0.27 -15.19
C GLY A 100 8.09 1.12 -15.35
N ARG A 101 8.81 2.19 -15.02
CA ARG A 101 8.34 3.57 -15.23
C ARG A 101 8.09 3.89 -16.70
N ARG A 102 8.94 3.38 -17.60
CA ARG A 102 8.75 3.52 -19.05
C ARG A 102 7.49 2.82 -19.56
N ILE A 103 7.03 1.74 -18.91
CA ILE A 103 5.74 1.13 -19.28
C ILE A 103 4.58 2.06 -18.92
N ARG A 104 4.65 2.78 -17.79
CA ARG A 104 3.60 3.73 -17.41
C ARG A 104 3.42 4.87 -18.42
N THR A 105 4.47 5.25 -19.16
CA THR A 105 4.35 6.30 -20.18
C THR A 105 3.53 5.86 -21.40
N ALA A 106 3.25 4.56 -21.56
CA ALA A 106 2.38 4.05 -22.62
C ALA A 106 0.88 4.27 -22.33
N PHE A 107 0.52 4.64 -21.09
CA PHE A 107 -0.83 4.99 -20.71
C PHE A 107 -1.00 6.51 -20.79
N SER A 108 -1.64 6.98 -21.85
CA SER A 108 -1.80 8.39 -22.17
C SER A 108 -3.26 8.82 -22.29
N ALA A 109 -3.53 10.07 -21.95
CA ALA A 109 -4.80 10.71 -22.29
C ALA A 109 -4.90 11.00 -23.80
N PRO A 110 -6.10 11.00 -24.38
CA PRO A 110 -6.33 11.42 -25.75
C PRO A 110 -6.08 12.93 -25.93
N ASN A 111 -6.02 13.37 -27.19
CA ASN A 111 -5.83 14.78 -27.54
C ASN A 111 -6.93 15.67 -26.91
N GLY A 112 -6.53 16.83 -26.38
CA GLY A 112 -7.44 17.75 -25.68
C GLY A 112 -7.72 17.37 -24.22
N ARG A 113 -7.19 16.23 -23.74
CA ARG A 113 -7.32 15.75 -22.37
C ARG A 113 -5.97 15.56 -21.69
N VAL A 114 -6.01 15.38 -20.38
CA VAL A 114 -4.89 15.03 -19.50
C VAL A 114 -5.33 13.97 -18.50
N LEU A 115 -4.39 13.19 -18.01
CA LEU A 115 -4.62 12.32 -16.86
C LEU A 115 -4.33 13.08 -15.57
N ALA A 116 -5.14 12.85 -14.55
CA ALA A 116 -4.95 13.35 -13.19
C ALA A 116 -4.98 12.17 -12.21
N ALA A 117 -3.86 11.90 -11.53
CA ALA A 117 -3.78 10.90 -10.47
C ALA A 117 -3.88 11.58 -9.11
N LEU A 118 -4.82 11.14 -8.28
CA LEU A 118 -5.04 11.62 -6.93
C LEU A 118 -4.84 10.47 -5.96
N ASP A 119 -3.82 10.57 -5.10
CA ASP A 119 -3.41 9.51 -4.17
C ASP A 119 -3.45 10.02 -2.73
N TYR A 120 -3.94 9.19 -1.81
CA TYR A 120 -3.94 9.56 -0.40
C TYR A 120 -2.54 9.50 0.21
N SER A 121 -2.15 10.58 0.87
CA SER A 121 -0.85 10.67 1.54
C SER A 121 -0.85 9.89 2.85
N GLN A 122 -0.22 8.71 2.85
CA GLN A 122 0.03 7.88 4.05
C GLN A 122 -1.26 7.46 4.78
N ILE A 123 -2.34 7.20 4.04
CA ILE A 123 -3.67 6.99 4.63
C ILE A 123 -3.74 5.83 5.61
N GLU A 124 -3.02 4.73 5.38
CA GLU A 124 -3.02 3.59 6.31
C GLU A 124 -2.54 4.00 7.70
N LEU A 125 -1.47 4.82 7.79
CA LEU A 125 -0.94 5.29 9.07
C LEU A 125 -1.83 6.38 9.69
N ARG A 126 -2.49 7.21 8.87
CA ARG A 126 -3.49 8.19 9.35
C ARG A 126 -4.71 7.50 9.95
N ILE A 127 -5.21 6.45 9.30
CA ILE A 127 -6.31 5.62 9.82
C ILE A 127 -5.89 4.94 11.11
N ALA A 128 -4.68 4.36 11.15
CA ALA A 128 -4.16 3.75 12.38
C ALA A 128 -4.09 4.75 13.54
N ALA A 129 -3.62 5.97 13.28
CA ALA A 129 -3.60 7.06 14.27
C ALA A 129 -5.01 7.44 14.72
N GLY A 130 -5.94 7.61 13.78
CA GLY A 130 -7.30 8.03 14.05
C GLY A 130 -8.10 6.99 14.84
N LEU A 131 -8.04 5.73 14.42
CA LEU A 131 -8.75 4.61 15.07
C LEU A 131 -8.15 4.26 16.45
N SER A 132 -6.82 4.35 16.60
CA SER A 132 -6.19 4.05 17.88
C SER A 132 -6.31 5.19 18.91
N GLY A 133 -6.57 6.42 18.44
CA GLY A 133 -6.57 7.61 19.30
C GLY A 133 -5.23 7.85 19.99
N ASP A 134 -4.13 7.34 19.44
CA ASP A 134 -2.81 7.52 20.04
C ASP A 134 -2.40 8.99 20.04
N LYS A 135 -2.26 9.59 21.23
CA LYS A 135 -2.03 11.04 21.38
C LYS A 135 -0.81 11.54 20.60
N LYS A 136 0.30 10.80 20.63
CA LYS A 136 1.53 11.21 19.93
C LYS A 136 1.34 11.10 18.42
N LEU A 137 0.82 9.97 17.94
CA LEU A 137 0.64 9.75 16.51
C LEU A 137 -0.40 10.71 15.91
N VAL A 138 -1.51 10.96 16.62
CA VAL A 138 -2.51 11.97 16.24
C VAL A 138 -1.87 13.35 16.17
N GLN A 139 -1.05 13.73 17.16
CA GLN A 139 -0.38 15.02 17.15
C GLN A 139 0.60 15.17 15.99
N ILE A 140 1.38 14.13 15.68
CA ILE A 140 2.31 14.11 14.53
C ILE A 140 1.57 14.41 13.22
N PHE A 141 0.38 13.84 13.02
CA PHE A 141 -0.39 14.12 11.81
C PHE A 141 -1.10 15.47 11.83
N LYS A 142 -1.50 15.98 13.00
CA LYS A 142 -2.12 17.31 13.14
C LYS A 142 -1.12 18.44 12.96
N SER A 143 0.13 18.28 13.41
CA SER A 143 1.19 19.26 13.21
C SER A 143 1.65 19.36 11.75
N GLY A 144 1.37 18.33 10.95
CA GLY A 144 1.92 18.20 9.59
C GLY A 144 3.43 17.93 9.61
N GLY A 145 4.08 18.12 8.45
CA GLY A 145 5.51 17.88 8.26
C GLY A 145 5.87 16.43 7.90
N ASP A 146 7.12 16.06 8.15
CA ASP A 146 7.63 14.71 7.83
C ASP A 146 7.30 13.72 8.94
N VAL A 147 6.20 12.99 8.74
CA VAL A 147 5.73 11.95 9.66
C VAL A 147 6.76 10.85 9.87
N HIS A 148 7.53 10.46 8.85
CA HIS A 148 8.54 9.43 9.00
C HIS A 148 9.69 9.91 9.88
N ALA A 149 10.11 11.17 9.73
CA ALA A 149 11.11 11.78 10.60
C ALA A 149 10.60 11.91 12.04
N ALA A 150 9.36 12.39 12.23
CA ALA A 150 8.76 12.52 13.55
C ALA A 150 8.64 11.17 14.27
N VAL A 151 8.24 10.11 13.55
CA VAL A 151 8.19 8.76 14.12
C VAL A 151 9.59 8.21 14.36
N ALA A 152 10.56 8.46 13.47
CA ALA A 152 11.95 8.06 13.68
C ALA A 152 12.51 8.68 14.97
N ALA A 153 12.29 9.98 15.19
CA ALA A 153 12.70 10.68 16.40
C ALA A 153 12.19 10.00 17.68
N GLN A 154 10.93 9.53 17.67
CA GLN A 154 10.37 8.79 18.81
C GLN A 154 11.01 7.40 18.96
N VAL A 155 11.18 6.65 17.87
CA VAL A 155 11.70 5.27 17.92
C VAL A 155 13.17 5.21 18.32
N PHE A 156 13.99 6.12 17.77
CA PHE A 156 15.43 6.19 18.05
C PHE A 156 15.75 7.05 19.29
N ASN A 157 14.73 7.69 19.88
CA ASN A 157 14.86 8.58 21.03
C ASN A 157 15.89 9.70 20.79
N VAL A 158 15.80 10.35 19.63
CA VAL A 158 16.64 11.47 19.21
C VAL A 158 15.79 12.69 18.87
N PRO A 159 16.31 13.92 19.02
CA PRO A 159 15.67 15.11 18.48
C PRO A 159 15.40 14.98 16.97
N PRO A 160 14.28 15.54 16.44
CA PRO A 160 13.95 15.47 15.02
C PRO A 160 15.05 15.97 14.08
N GLU A 161 15.87 16.91 14.53
CA GLU A 161 16.97 17.52 13.78
C GLU A 161 18.15 16.56 13.59
N LEU A 162 18.25 15.52 14.44
CA LEU A 162 19.29 14.48 14.36
C LEU A 162 18.83 13.24 13.60
N VAL A 163 17.61 13.25 13.04
CA VAL A 163 17.11 12.13 12.24
C VAL A 163 17.79 12.16 10.87
N ASP A 164 18.70 11.22 10.66
CA ASP A 164 19.35 11.02 9.36
C ASP A 164 18.46 10.23 8.38
N HIS A 165 18.93 10.14 7.13
CA HIS A 165 18.22 9.42 6.06
C HIS A 165 18.04 7.92 6.35
N GLU A 166 18.99 7.29 7.03
CA GLU A 166 18.94 5.86 7.35
C GLU A 166 17.94 5.58 8.48
N MET A 167 17.89 6.42 9.51
CA MET A 167 16.86 6.40 10.56
C MET A 167 15.47 6.57 9.95
N ARG A 168 15.29 7.53 9.03
CA ARG A 168 14.03 7.73 8.31
C ARG A 168 13.63 6.49 7.49
N ARG A 169 14.58 5.88 6.79
CA ARG A 169 14.37 4.63 6.03
C ARG A 169 13.93 3.49 6.94
N ARG A 170 14.60 3.30 8.08
CA ARG A 170 14.26 2.27 9.07
C ARG A 170 12.90 2.54 9.73
N ALA A 171 12.60 3.79 10.07
CA ALA A 171 11.30 4.16 10.62
C ALA A 171 10.14 3.86 9.66
N LYS A 172 10.33 4.05 8.36
CA LYS A 172 9.36 3.62 7.35
C LYS A 172 9.10 2.11 7.41
N VAL A 173 10.17 1.31 7.47
CA VAL A 173 10.06 -0.15 7.60
C VAL A 173 9.36 -0.55 8.90
N ILE A 174 9.70 0.10 10.02
CA ILE A 174 9.11 -0.13 11.34
C ILE A 174 7.61 0.20 11.30
N ASN A 175 7.22 1.37 10.77
CA ASN A 175 5.82 1.79 10.69
C ASN A 175 4.98 0.78 9.92
N PHE A 176 5.36 0.45 8.68
CA PHE A 176 4.61 -0.53 7.89
C PHE A 176 4.64 -1.90 8.55
N GLY A 177 5.80 -2.34 9.05
CA GLY A 177 5.92 -3.64 9.68
C GLY A 177 5.01 -3.80 10.89
N ILE A 178 4.97 -2.79 11.76
CA ILE A 178 4.17 -2.83 12.98
C ILE A 178 2.69 -2.71 12.69
N LEU A 179 2.29 -1.83 11.76
CA LEU A 179 0.90 -1.77 11.30
C LEU A 179 0.39 -3.13 10.79
N TYR A 180 1.27 -3.93 10.20
CA TYR A 180 0.93 -5.26 9.71
C TYR A 180 1.13 -6.41 10.71
N GLY A 181 1.40 -6.10 11.98
CA GLY A 181 1.60 -7.10 13.03
C GLY A 181 2.89 -7.91 12.88
N MET A 182 3.95 -7.33 12.31
CA MET A 182 5.25 -8.00 12.23
C MET A 182 5.87 -8.18 13.62
N GLY A 183 6.30 -9.41 13.91
CA GLY A 183 7.13 -9.69 15.09
C GLY A 183 8.61 -9.36 14.85
N VAL A 184 9.40 -9.41 15.92
CA VAL A 184 10.84 -9.07 15.95
C VAL A 184 11.65 -9.69 14.79
N ASN A 185 11.45 -10.98 14.50
CA ASN A 185 12.20 -11.67 13.46
C ASN A 185 11.87 -11.14 12.05
N ALA A 186 10.60 -10.81 11.78
CA ALA A 186 10.17 -10.24 10.51
C ALA A 186 10.66 -8.79 10.40
N LEU A 187 10.58 -8.03 11.48
CA LEU A 187 11.10 -6.66 11.52
C LEU A 187 12.61 -6.63 11.24
N ARG A 188 13.40 -7.48 11.90
CA ARG A 188 14.84 -7.62 11.66
C ARG A 188 15.15 -7.92 10.19
N ALA A 189 14.41 -8.86 9.60
CA ALA A 189 14.62 -9.25 8.19
C ALA A 189 14.37 -8.08 7.23
N ASN A 190 13.41 -7.21 7.52
CA ASN A 190 13.11 -6.03 6.70
C ASN A 190 14.07 -4.86 6.96
N LEU A 191 14.58 -4.71 8.19
CA LEU A 191 15.54 -3.67 8.54
C LEU A 191 16.93 -3.92 7.93
N GLY A 192 17.27 -5.18 7.72
CA GLY A 192 18.49 -5.62 7.03
C GLY A 192 19.41 -6.45 7.92
N ALA A 193 20.42 -7.07 7.29
CA ALA A 193 21.34 -7.99 7.95
C ALA A 193 22.22 -7.34 9.03
N SER A 194 22.40 -6.01 8.97
CA SER A 194 23.16 -5.23 9.95
C SER A 194 22.43 -5.04 11.28
N VAL A 195 21.13 -5.34 11.35
CA VAL A 195 20.35 -5.19 12.59
C VAL A 195 20.27 -6.53 13.32
N THR A 196 20.74 -6.53 14.57
CA THR A 196 20.67 -7.67 15.47
C THR A 196 19.23 -7.95 15.89
N ARG A 197 18.98 -9.15 16.42
CA ARG A 197 17.64 -9.50 16.93
C ARG A 197 17.26 -8.64 18.14
N ASP A 198 18.23 -8.32 18.99
CA ASP A 198 17.99 -7.56 20.22
C ASP A 198 17.72 -6.09 19.88
N GLU A 199 18.44 -5.49 18.94
CA GLU A 199 18.09 -4.16 18.42
C GLU A 199 16.68 -4.11 17.82
N ALA A 200 16.31 -5.10 17.00
CA ALA A 200 14.96 -5.16 16.44
C ALA A 200 13.88 -5.32 17.54
N ALA A 201 14.18 -6.03 18.63
CA ALA A 201 13.29 -6.14 19.78
C ALA A 201 13.17 -4.81 20.52
N THR A 202 14.29 -4.11 20.73
CA THR A 202 14.32 -2.78 21.34
C THR A 202 13.51 -1.78 20.51
N TYR A 203 13.69 -1.74 19.18
CA TYR A 203 12.91 -0.85 18.31
C TYR A 203 11.41 -1.12 18.40
N LEU A 204 11.01 -2.40 18.43
CA LEU A 204 9.61 -2.78 18.56
C LEU A 204 9.04 -2.36 19.92
N SER A 205 9.80 -2.57 20.99
CA SER A 205 9.42 -2.20 22.36
C SER A 205 9.29 -0.68 22.51
N GLU A 206 10.29 0.08 22.08
CA GLU A 206 10.27 1.55 22.15
C GLU A 206 9.16 2.14 21.27
N TYR A 207 8.86 1.53 20.11
CA TYR A 207 7.71 1.94 19.29
C TYR A 207 6.40 1.82 20.08
N PHE A 208 6.07 0.65 20.62
CA PHE A 208 4.81 0.45 21.34
C PHE A 208 4.75 1.21 22.67
N LYS A 209 5.88 1.42 23.32
CA LYS A 209 6.00 2.28 24.51
C LYS A 209 5.67 3.74 24.16
N ASN A 210 6.20 4.25 23.04
CA ASN A 210 5.94 5.61 22.61
C ASN A 210 4.52 5.81 22.05
N PHE A 211 4.00 4.83 21.32
CA PHE A 211 2.67 4.82 20.72
C PHE A 211 1.73 3.87 21.47
N SER A 212 1.57 4.12 22.77
CA SER A 212 0.82 3.22 23.67
C SER A 212 -0.67 3.10 23.33
N GLY A 213 -1.29 4.11 22.72
CA GLY A 213 -2.66 4.05 22.24
C GLY A 213 -2.81 3.05 21.09
N LEU A 214 -1.84 3.07 20.17
CA LEU A 214 -1.78 2.10 19.06
C LEU A 214 -1.55 0.68 19.59
N ALA A 215 -0.67 0.51 20.57
CA ALA A 215 -0.44 -0.79 21.21
C ALA A 215 -1.74 -1.35 21.83
N ARG A 216 -2.46 -0.51 22.61
CA ARG A 216 -3.75 -0.90 23.21
C ARG A 216 -4.79 -1.25 22.16
N PHE A 217 -4.90 -0.45 21.09
CA PHE A 217 -5.82 -0.69 19.99
C PHE A 217 -5.58 -2.05 19.32
N ILE A 218 -4.32 -2.39 19.06
CA ILE A 218 -3.94 -3.67 18.45
C ILE A 218 -4.33 -4.85 19.34
N GLU A 219 -4.01 -4.79 20.64
CA GLU A 219 -4.34 -5.86 21.58
C GLU A 219 -5.86 -5.99 21.79
N HIS A 220 -6.57 -4.88 21.88
CA HIS A 220 -8.03 -4.86 21.94
C HIS A 220 -8.65 -5.50 20.68
N THR A 221 -8.17 -5.13 19.50
CA THR A 221 -8.65 -5.68 18.22
C THR A 221 -8.46 -7.20 18.16
N LYS A 222 -7.32 -7.72 18.62
CA LYS A 222 -7.08 -9.17 18.69
C LYS A 222 -8.03 -9.87 19.65
N ALA A 223 -8.19 -9.32 20.85
CA ALA A 223 -9.06 -9.90 21.88
C ALA A 223 -10.52 -9.92 21.43
N GLU A 224 -10.99 -8.82 20.82
CA GLU A 224 -12.33 -8.72 20.28
C GLU A 224 -12.56 -9.65 19.09
N ALA A 225 -11.60 -9.76 18.17
CA ALA A 225 -11.65 -10.69 17.06
C ALA A 225 -11.68 -12.15 17.51
N ALA A 226 -10.94 -12.50 18.57
CA ALA A 226 -10.97 -13.83 19.18
C ALA A 226 -12.33 -14.13 19.84
N ARG A 227 -12.96 -13.13 20.46
CA ARG A 227 -14.26 -13.25 21.12
C ARG A 227 -15.43 -13.31 20.14
N LEU A 228 -15.48 -12.41 19.17
CA LEU A 228 -16.58 -12.25 18.21
C LEU A 228 -16.42 -13.13 16.96
N GLY A 229 -15.19 -13.52 16.63
CA GLY A 229 -14.85 -14.24 15.40
C GLY A 229 -14.73 -13.34 14.17
N TYR A 230 -14.86 -12.01 14.32
CA TYR A 230 -14.70 -11.04 13.24
C TYR A 230 -14.16 -9.69 13.75
N THR A 231 -13.71 -8.85 12.82
CA THR A 231 -13.44 -7.42 13.06
C THR A 231 -14.32 -6.55 12.19
N GLU A 232 -14.53 -5.29 12.59
CA GLU A 232 -15.27 -4.28 11.82
C GLU A 232 -14.35 -3.13 11.36
N THR A 233 -14.70 -2.51 10.23
CA THR A 233 -14.14 -1.21 9.82
C THR A 233 -14.86 -0.08 10.55
N LEU A 234 -14.39 1.16 10.37
CA LEU A 234 -15.06 2.35 10.88
C LEU A 234 -16.54 2.45 10.43
N PHE A 235 -16.85 1.89 9.26
CA PHE A 235 -18.18 1.91 8.66
C PHE A 235 -18.96 0.60 8.87
N GLY A 236 -18.50 -0.28 9.76
CA GLY A 236 -19.19 -1.51 10.13
C GLY A 236 -19.00 -2.70 9.17
N ARG A 237 -18.08 -2.62 8.19
CA ARG A 237 -17.77 -3.77 7.32
C ARG A 237 -17.09 -4.87 8.12
N ARG A 238 -17.66 -6.08 8.12
CA ARG A 238 -17.13 -7.24 8.84
C ARG A 238 -16.16 -8.09 8.02
N ARG A 239 -15.12 -8.61 8.68
CA ARG A 239 -14.30 -9.72 8.17
C ARG A 239 -14.20 -10.82 9.23
N TYR A 240 -14.59 -12.04 8.88
CA TYR A 240 -14.58 -13.20 9.77
C TYR A 240 -13.25 -13.96 9.71
N PHE A 241 -12.83 -14.53 10.84
CA PHE A 241 -11.55 -15.21 11.00
C PHE A 241 -11.71 -16.58 11.66
N ALA A 242 -11.95 -17.62 10.84
CA ALA A 242 -12.07 -19.00 11.33
C ALA A 242 -10.81 -19.49 12.06
N GLY A 243 -9.63 -18.95 11.71
CA GLY A 243 -8.34 -19.37 12.28
C GLY A 243 -8.19 -19.16 13.79
N PHE A 244 -8.98 -18.28 14.43
CA PHE A 244 -8.96 -18.13 15.89
C PHE A 244 -9.38 -19.41 16.63
N LYS A 245 -10.25 -20.22 16.03
CA LYS A 245 -10.72 -21.49 16.61
C LYS A 245 -9.74 -22.65 16.37
N SER A 246 -8.67 -22.44 15.59
CA SER A 246 -7.72 -23.49 15.24
C SER A 246 -6.85 -23.86 16.45
N SER A 247 -6.63 -25.16 16.65
CA SER A 247 -5.63 -25.68 17.61
C SER A 247 -4.20 -25.47 17.11
N ILE A 248 -4.00 -25.20 15.82
CA ILE A 248 -2.68 -24.99 15.21
C ILE A 248 -2.21 -23.57 15.47
N GLN A 249 -1.15 -23.42 16.28
CA GLN A 249 -0.60 -22.12 16.67
C GLN A 249 -0.26 -21.22 15.47
N GLY A 250 0.28 -21.80 14.39
CA GLY A 250 0.62 -21.05 13.17
C GLY A 250 -0.60 -20.42 12.48
N LEU A 251 -1.72 -21.14 12.42
CA LEU A 251 -2.97 -20.63 11.82
C LEU A 251 -3.61 -19.56 12.70
N ARG A 252 -3.56 -19.74 14.03
CA ARG A 252 -4.05 -18.73 14.98
C ARG A 252 -3.24 -17.44 14.89
N ALA A 253 -1.91 -17.53 14.90
CA ALA A 253 -1.05 -16.36 14.74
C ALA A 253 -1.24 -15.67 13.39
N GLN A 254 -1.57 -16.41 12.32
CA GLN A 254 -1.93 -15.82 11.04
C GLN A 254 -3.26 -15.07 11.11
N ALA A 255 -4.28 -15.66 11.75
CA ALA A 255 -5.56 -15.01 11.95
C ALA A 255 -5.43 -13.71 12.77
N GLU A 256 -4.64 -13.72 13.84
CA GLU A 256 -4.35 -12.53 14.66
C GLU A 256 -3.75 -11.41 13.82
N ARG A 257 -2.73 -11.70 12.99
CA ARG A 257 -2.14 -10.68 12.09
C ARG A 257 -3.17 -10.15 11.09
N MET A 258 -3.99 -11.02 10.52
CA MET A 258 -5.03 -10.61 9.57
C MET A 258 -6.12 -9.76 10.24
N ALA A 259 -6.45 -10.05 11.50
CA ALA A 259 -7.45 -9.34 12.28
C ALA A 259 -6.99 -7.92 12.63
N VAL A 260 -5.74 -7.73 13.04
CA VAL A 260 -5.19 -6.39 13.30
C VAL A 260 -5.26 -5.52 12.04
N ASN A 261 -4.95 -6.07 10.88
CA ASN A 261 -4.83 -5.30 9.64
C ASN A 261 -6.18 -4.98 9.01
N ALA A 262 -7.20 -5.79 9.27
CA ALA A 262 -8.47 -5.72 8.56
C ALA A 262 -9.26 -4.42 8.81
N PRO A 263 -9.41 -3.91 10.05
CA PRO A 263 -10.06 -2.62 10.30
C PRO A 263 -9.39 -1.47 9.56
N MET A 264 -8.06 -1.42 9.55
CA MET A 264 -7.30 -0.33 8.92
C MET A 264 -7.44 -0.36 7.41
N GLN A 265 -7.13 -1.50 6.78
CA GLN A 265 -7.21 -1.66 5.32
C GLN A 265 -8.65 -1.58 4.81
N GLY A 266 -9.60 -2.12 5.56
CA GLY A 266 -11.01 -2.06 5.21
C GLY A 266 -11.56 -0.64 5.32
N THR A 267 -11.20 0.11 6.37
CA THR A 267 -11.59 1.53 6.49
C THR A 267 -11.01 2.35 5.35
N GLN A 268 -9.76 2.11 4.93
CA GLN A 268 -9.18 2.75 3.74
C GLN A 268 -10.01 2.44 2.48
N SER A 269 -10.44 1.18 2.33
CA SER A 269 -11.25 0.72 1.20
C SER A 269 -12.65 1.32 1.20
N ASP A 270 -13.21 1.57 2.39
CA ASP A 270 -14.50 2.23 2.54
C ASP A 270 -14.37 3.73 2.20
N ILE A 271 -13.33 4.40 2.68
CA ILE A 271 -13.05 5.82 2.41
C ILE A 271 -12.89 6.08 0.90
N ILE A 272 -12.07 5.30 0.19
CA ILE A 272 -11.87 5.50 -1.25
C ILE A 272 -13.15 5.27 -2.05
N LYS A 273 -14.00 4.32 -1.63
CA LYS A 273 -15.30 4.06 -2.26
C LYS A 273 -16.29 5.21 -2.04
N LEU A 274 -16.32 5.77 -0.83
CA LEU A 274 -17.11 6.97 -0.55
C LEU A 274 -16.58 8.15 -1.38
N ALA A 275 -15.26 8.33 -1.47
CA ALA A 275 -14.65 9.37 -2.29
C ALA A 275 -15.06 9.25 -3.77
N MET A 276 -15.11 8.04 -4.33
CA MET A 276 -15.58 7.83 -5.70
C MET A 276 -17.03 8.29 -5.88
N VAL A 277 -17.93 7.92 -4.96
CA VAL A 277 -19.36 8.29 -5.04
C VAL A 277 -19.54 9.81 -4.90
N GLU A 278 -18.87 10.43 -3.93
CA GLU A 278 -18.98 11.87 -3.72
C GLU A 278 -18.32 12.68 -4.85
N ALA A 279 -17.22 12.19 -5.42
CA ALA A 279 -16.56 12.84 -6.55
C ALA A 279 -17.44 12.78 -7.80
N ASP A 280 -18.10 11.64 -8.03
CA ASP A 280 -19.07 11.47 -9.11
C ASP A 280 -20.25 12.47 -8.98
N ALA A 281 -20.77 12.65 -7.76
CA ALA A 281 -21.82 13.63 -7.48
C ALA A 281 -21.37 15.08 -7.73
N VAL A 282 -20.12 15.42 -7.39
CA VAL A 282 -19.54 16.75 -7.69
C VAL A 282 -19.39 16.96 -9.20
N ILE A 283 -18.93 15.94 -9.93
CA ILE A 283 -18.79 15.97 -11.40
C ILE A 283 -20.15 16.22 -12.05
N GLU A 284 -21.21 15.52 -11.60
CA GLU A 284 -22.57 15.73 -12.11
C GLU A 284 -23.08 17.14 -11.82
N LYS A 285 -22.99 17.57 -10.56
CA LYS A 285 -23.47 18.89 -10.14
C LYS A 285 -22.82 20.05 -10.90
N ARG A 286 -21.56 19.89 -11.31
CA ARG A 286 -20.82 20.91 -12.07
C ARG A 286 -20.97 20.79 -13.59
N GLY A 287 -21.74 19.82 -14.09
CA GLY A 287 -21.89 19.59 -15.52
C GLY A 287 -20.57 19.17 -16.18
N TRP A 288 -19.80 18.32 -15.49
CA TRP A 288 -18.50 17.82 -15.94
C TRP A 288 -18.53 16.37 -16.42
N ARG A 289 -19.69 15.70 -16.45
CA ARG A 289 -19.79 14.27 -16.81
C ARG A 289 -19.07 13.90 -18.11
N GLU A 290 -19.17 14.73 -19.14
CA GLU A 290 -18.51 14.52 -20.44
C GLU A 290 -17.05 14.98 -20.48
N ARG A 291 -16.55 15.61 -19.42
CA ARG A 291 -15.25 16.29 -19.35
C ARG A 291 -14.33 15.76 -18.24
N ALA A 292 -14.86 14.91 -17.36
CA ALA A 292 -14.14 14.31 -16.25
C ALA A 292 -14.59 12.86 -16.05
N GLU A 293 -13.71 11.92 -16.36
CA GLU A 293 -14.01 10.49 -16.34
C GLU A 293 -13.05 9.76 -15.40
N LEU A 294 -13.58 9.01 -14.44
CA LEU A 294 -12.78 8.13 -13.59
C LEU A 294 -12.36 6.91 -14.41
N VAL A 295 -11.07 6.80 -14.75
CA VAL A 295 -10.57 5.71 -15.59
C VAL A 295 -9.95 4.56 -14.80
N LEU A 296 -9.36 4.82 -13.63
CA LEU A 296 -8.76 3.76 -12.79
C LEU A 296 -8.94 4.03 -11.30
N GLN A 297 -9.10 2.96 -10.53
CA GLN A 297 -8.96 2.94 -9.08
C GLN A 297 -7.85 1.96 -8.68
N ILE A 298 -6.82 2.46 -8.00
CA ILE A 298 -5.61 1.69 -7.67
C ILE A 298 -5.30 1.85 -6.21
N HIS A 299 -5.78 0.91 -5.41
CA HIS A 299 -5.62 0.92 -3.95
C HIS A 299 -6.23 2.17 -3.31
N ASP A 300 -5.46 3.23 -3.09
CA ASP A 300 -5.83 4.53 -2.57
C ASP A 300 -5.70 5.68 -3.59
N GLU A 301 -5.33 5.37 -4.83
CA GLU A 301 -5.24 6.31 -5.94
C GLU A 301 -6.49 6.25 -6.84
N LEU A 302 -6.99 7.41 -7.25
CA LEU A 302 -7.96 7.58 -8.34
C LEU A 302 -7.27 8.25 -9.53
N VAL A 303 -7.42 7.68 -10.72
CA VAL A 303 -6.93 8.29 -11.96
C VAL A 303 -8.12 8.73 -12.80
N TYR A 304 -8.16 10.02 -13.10
CA TYR A 304 -9.16 10.63 -13.95
C TYR A 304 -8.56 11.02 -15.30
N GLU A 305 -9.34 10.88 -16.37
CA GLU A 305 -9.11 11.55 -17.64
C GLU A 305 -9.96 12.83 -17.65
N LEU A 306 -9.31 13.99 -17.81
CA LEU A 306 -9.91 15.30 -17.68
C LEU A 306 -9.68 16.15 -18.94
N ASP A 307 -10.70 16.86 -19.41
CA ASP A 307 -10.56 17.90 -20.43
C ASP A 307 -9.59 18.99 -19.93
N GLU A 308 -8.61 19.35 -20.76
CA GLU A 308 -7.55 20.32 -20.41
C GLU A 308 -8.10 21.62 -19.83
N LYS A 309 -9.24 22.08 -20.36
CA LYS A 309 -9.88 23.35 -19.98
C LYS A 309 -10.38 23.38 -18.53
N ILE A 310 -10.72 22.22 -17.95
CA ILE A 310 -11.23 22.12 -16.57
C ILE A 310 -10.29 21.33 -15.65
N ALA A 311 -9.20 20.78 -16.19
CA ALA A 311 -8.48 19.71 -15.52
C ALA A 311 -7.93 20.11 -14.15
N GLU A 312 -7.38 21.32 -14.01
CA GLU A 312 -6.88 21.80 -12.72
C GLU A 312 -8.02 22.03 -11.70
N GLU A 313 -9.12 22.63 -12.14
CA GLU A 313 -10.29 22.88 -11.29
C GLU A 313 -10.93 21.57 -10.82
N ALA A 314 -11.09 20.62 -11.74
CA ALA A 314 -11.64 19.31 -11.45
C ALA A 314 -10.73 18.50 -10.53
N ALA A 315 -9.41 18.47 -10.79
CA ALA A 315 -8.46 17.78 -9.91
C ALA A 315 -8.47 18.36 -8.48
N ARG A 316 -8.56 19.69 -8.32
CA ARG A 316 -8.67 20.32 -7.00
C ARG A 316 -9.99 19.95 -6.31
N ALA A 317 -11.11 20.02 -7.02
CA ALA A 317 -12.41 19.66 -6.46
C ALA A 317 -12.47 18.19 -6.01
N ILE A 318 -11.95 17.26 -6.83
CA ILE A 318 -11.91 15.83 -6.50
C ILE A 318 -10.96 15.58 -5.32
N ARG A 319 -9.82 16.28 -5.25
CA ARG A 319 -8.91 16.22 -4.10
C ARG A 319 -9.63 16.65 -2.82
N ASP A 320 -10.37 17.75 -2.86
CA ASP A 320 -11.11 18.27 -1.70
C ASP A 320 -12.21 17.29 -1.25
N VAL A 321 -12.86 16.60 -2.20
CA VAL A 321 -13.76 15.48 -1.88
C VAL A 321 -13.00 14.36 -1.17
N MET A 322 -11.90 13.88 -1.74
CA MET A 322 -11.10 12.81 -1.13
C MET A 322 -10.69 13.16 0.31
N GLU A 323 -10.29 14.41 0.58
CA GLU A 323 -9.89 14.87 1.91
C GLU A 323 -11.05 15.08 2.91
N SER A 324 -12.30 15.15 2.42
CA SER A 324 -13.48 15.45 3.23
C SER A 324 -14.38 14.26 3.53
N VAL A 325 -14.38 13.21 2.69
CA VAL A 325 -15.26 12.05 2.89
C VAL A 325 -14.98 11.25 4.17
N ALA A 326 -13.77 11.35 4.71
CA ALA A 326 -13.41 10.67 5.94
C ALA A 326 -13.90 11.48 7.17
N PRO A 327 -14.75 10.91 8.04
CA PRO A 327 -15.30 11.63 9.18
C PRO A 327 -14.20 11.92 10.21
N ARG A 328 -13.72 13.17 10.26
CA ARG A 328 -12.59 13.59 11.10
C ARG A 328 -12.82 13.29 12.58
N ASP A 329 -14.03 13.48 13.07
CA ASP A 329 -14.38 13.24 14.48
C ASP A 329 -14.23 11.77 14.87
N LEU A 330 -14.53 10.86 13.94
CA LEU A 330 -14.36 9.41 14.13
C LEU A 330 -12.91 8.94 13.96
N LEU A 331 -12.03 9.80 13.44
CA LEU A 331 -10.60 9.56 13.28
C LEU A 331 -9.77 10.44 14.22
N SER A 332 -10.29 10.75 15.42
CA SER A 332 -9.59 11.52 16.45
C SER A 332 -9.08 12.91 15.98
N GLY A 333 -9.72 13.46 14.94
CA GLY A 333 -9.35 14.71 14.27
C GLY A 333 -8.08 14.61 13.40
N VAL A 334 -7.61 13.41 13.06
CA VAL A 334 -6.48 13.23 12.13
C VAL A 334 -6.93 13.66 10.73
N PRO A 335 -6.23 14.60 10.07
CA PRO A 335 -6.58 15.00 8.72
C PRO A 335 -6.24 13.88 7.73
N ILE A 336 -7.16 13.56 6.82
CA ILE A 336 -6.87 12.74 5.64
C ILE A 336 -6.48 13.69 4.51
N LEU A 337 -5.31 13.46 3.93
CA LEU A 337 -4.72 14.33 2.92
C LEU A 337 -4.51 13.54 1.62
N ALA A 338 -4.69 14.21 0.48
CA ALA A 338 -4.39 13.68 -0.83
C ALA A 338 -3.38 14.56 -1.58
N GLU A 339 -2.66 13.94 -2.51
CA GLU A 339 -1.77 14.59 -3.46
C GLU A 339 -2.35 14.40 -4.86
N ALA A 340 -2.33 15.45 -5.68
CA ALA A 340 -2.75 15.37 -7.07
C ALA A 340 -1.53 15.56 -7.98
N SER A 341 -1.46 14.78 -9.05
CA SER A 341 -0.48 14.93 -10.13
C SER A 341 -1.20 14.89 -11.48
N MET A 342 -0.72 15.65 -12.46
CA MET A 342 -1.35 15.75 -13.78
C MET A 342 -0.32 15.64 -14.89
N GLY A 343 -0.71 15.04 -16.01
CA GLY A 343 0.19 14.88 -17.16
C GLY A 343 -0.51 14.33 -18.39
N LYS A 344 0.23 14.27 -19.50
CA LYS A 344 -0.23 13.66 -20.75
C LYS A 344 -0.23 12.15 -20.71
N ASP A 345 0.71 11.60 -19.95
CA ASP A 345 0.81 10.18 -19.66
C ASP A 345 1.02 9.97 -18.16
N TRP A 346 0.74 8.75 -17.72
CA TRP A 346 0.80 8.38 -16.31
C TRP A 346 2.23 8.31 -15.76
N GLY A 347 3.23 8.11 -16.61
CA GLY A 347 4.64 8.03 -16.21
C GLY A 347 5.31 9.39 -15.99
N THR A 348 4.81 10.46 -16.64
CA THR A 348 5.43 11.80 -16.62
C THR A 348 4.62 12.88 -15.90
N MET A 349 3.57 12.49 -15.15
CA MET A 349 2.74 13.44 -14.41
C MET A 349 3.56 14.30 -13.44
N LYS A 350 3.16 15.57 -13.30
CA LYS A 350 3.74 16.53 -12.37
C LYS A 350 2.78 16.82 -11.24
N LYS A 351 3.31 16.96 -10.02
CA LYS A 351 2.51 17.31 -8.85
C LYS A 351 1.82 18.65 -9.07
N LEU A 352 0.52 18.68 -8.79
CA LEU A 352 -0.27 19.90 -8.73
C LEU A 352 -0.01 20.56 -7.35
N PRO A 353 0.39 21.85 -7.32
CA PRO A 353 0.56 22.57 -6.07
C PRO A 353 -0.72 22.58 -5.23
N ARG A 354 -0.56 22.57 -3.90
CA ARG A 354 -1.71 22.56 -2.99
C ARG A 354 -2.59 23.77 -3.19
#